data_AF-A0A9P6A9N2-F1
#
_entry.id   AF-A0A9P6A9N2-F1
#
_cell.length_a   1.000
_cell.length_b   1.000
_cell.length_c   1.000
_cell.angle_alpha   90.00
_cell.angle_beta   90.00
_cell.angle_gamma   90.00
#
_symmetry.space_group_name_H-M   'P 1'
#
loop_
_entity.id
_entity.type
_entity.pdbx_description
1 polymer ?
#
loop_
_entity_poly.entity_id
_entity_poly.type
_entity_poly.pdbx_seq_one_letter_code
_entity_poly.pdbx_strand_id
1 'polypeptide(L)'
;MLSSALSPSALLIPHGLTILTLAIKHPAHPKLVFAQILAFVAYNIHTETTVSPSTDWPLAFLTALVFAGSDFLLLTKSYANLHKKDQVVNIEEQPPLARIKWAMSLLPNQRMIGWTVEPDQGPTFPATSRQRF
;
A
#
# COMPACT_ATOMS: atom_id res chain seq x y z
N MET A 1 -14.67 -30.98 -5.61
CA MET A 1 -14.66 -29.56 -5.22
C MET A 1 -13.89 -28.81 -6.29
N LEU A 2 -14.55 -27.93 -7.04
CA LEU A 2 -13.91 -27.13 -8.09
C LEU A 2 -13.08 -26.03 -7.43
N SER A 3 -11.76 -26.05 -7.65
CA SER A 3 -10.86 -24.95 -7.31
C SER A 3 -11.24 -23.74 -8.17
N SER A 4 -12.02 -22.81 -7.62
CA SER A 4 -12.27 -21.52 -8.26
C SER A 4 -11.02 -20.65 -8.10
N ALA A 5 -10.12 -20.69 -9.07
CA ALA A 5 -9.01 -19.75 -9.10
C ALA A 5 -9.55 -18.31 -9.08
N LEU A 6 -8.97 -17.44 -8.24
CA LEU A 6 -9.32 -16.03 -8.21
C LEU A 6 -9.27 -15.45 -9.63
N SER A 7 -10.35 -14.79 -10.04
CA SER A 7 -10.40 -14.18 -11.37
C SER A 7 -9.37 -13.05 -11.48
N PRO A 8 -8.85 -12.76 -12.69
CA PRO A 8 -7.96 -11.60 -12.89
C PRO A 8 -8.61 -10.28 -12.44
N SER A 9 -9.93 -10.15 -12.58
CA SER A 9 -10.69 -8.99 -12.10
C SER A 9 -10.65 -8.84 -10.57
N ALA A 10 -10.68 -9.95 -9.83
CA ALA A 10 -10.57 -9.95 -8.37
C ALA A 10 -9.20 -9.40 -7.90
N LEU A 11 -8.16 -9.54 -8.73
CA LEU A 11 -6.85 -8.95 -8.47
C LEU A 11 -6.77 -7.49 -8.90
N LEU A 12 -7.32 -7.14 -10.07
CA LEU A 12 -7.17 -5.80 -10.66
C LEU A 12 -8.03 -4.74 -9.97
N ILE A 13 -9.24 -5.07 -9.53
CA ILE A 13 -10.18 -4.10 -8.95
C ILE A 13 -9.62 -3.47 -7.66
N PRO A 14 -9.11 -4.22 -6.66
CA PRO A 14 -8.54 -3.61 -5.46
C PRO A 14 -7.33 -2.70 -5.74
N HIS A 15 -6.48 -3.08 -6.69
CA HIS A 15 -5.32 -2.27 -7.11
C HIS A 15 -5.78 -0.99 -7.81
N GLY A 16 -6.73 -1.09 -8.73
CA GLY A 16 -7.30 0.07 -9.43
C GLY A 16 -7.98 1.04 -8.48
N LEU A 17 -8.75 0.53 -7.51
CA LEU A 17 -9.36 1.34 -6.45
C LEU A 17 -8.31 2.06 -5.60
N THR A 18 -7.22 1.37 -5.25
CA THR A 18 -6.10 1.98 -4.52
C THR A 18 -5.50 3.13 -5.33
N ILE A 19 -5.13 2.90 -6.59
CA ILE A 19 -4.54 3.93 -7.48
C ILE A 19 -5.49 5.12 -7.65
N LEU A 20 -6.76 4.85 -7.91
CA LEU A 20 -7.77 5.89 -8.12
C LEU A 20 -7.94 6.74 -6.86
N THR A 21 -8.01 6.09 -5.70
CA THR A 21 -8.16 6.77 -4.42
C THR A 21 -6.97 7.67 -4.15
N LEU A 22 -5.74 7.17 -4.36
CA LEU A 22 -4.51 7.95 -4.22
C LEU A 22 -4.41 9.13 -5.20
N ALA A 23 -5.06 9.04 -6.36
CA ALA A 23 -5.10 10.13 -7.33
C ALA A 23 -6.14 11.22 -6.98
N ILE A 24 -7.18 10.90 -6.20
CA ILE A 24 -8.26 11.82 -5.84
C ILE A 24 -7.87 12.64 -4.60
N LYS A 25 -7.98 13.97 -4.70
CA LYS A 25 -7.55 14.95 -3.68
C LYS A 25 -8.39 14.93 -2.38
N HIS A 26 -9.41 14.08 -2.28
CA HIS A 26 -10.42 14.21 -1.24
C HIS A 26 -10.10 13.32 -0.01
N PRO A 27 -10.02 13.89 1.20
CA PRO A 27 -9.51 13.21 2.40
C PRO A 27 -10.50 12.21 3.04
N ALA A 28 -11.78 12.21 2.64
CA ALA A 28 -12.81 11.39 3.30
C ALA A 28 -12.96 9.96 2.74
N HIS A 29 -12.51 9.71 1.51
CA HIS A 29 -12.69 8.41 0.83
C HIS A 29 -11.63 7.33 1.12
N PRO A 30 -10.37 7.64 1.48
CA PRO A 30 -9.32 6.61 1.59
C PRO A 30 -9.61 5.50 2.59
N LYS A 31 -10.12 5.86 3.77
CA LYS A 31 -10.43 4.90 4.83
C LYS A 31 -11.60 3.99 4.46
N LEU A 32 -12.60 4.51 3.76
CA LEU A 32 -13.74 3.71 3.29
C LEU A 32 -13.32 2.74 2.20
N VAL A 33 -12.50 3.18 1.24
CA VAL A 33 -11.96 2.31 0.20
C VAL A 33 -11.05 1.25 0.81
N PHE A 34 -10.21 1.62 1.78
CA PHE A 34 -9.39 0.67 2.51
C PHE A 34 -10.25 -0.38 3.24
N ALA A 35 -11.32 0.04 3.93
CA ALA A 35 -12.23 -0.89 4.60
C ALA A 35 -12.89 -1.88 3.62
N GLN A 36 -13.27 -1.43 2.42
CA GLN A 36 -13.80 -2.30 1.37
C GLN A 36 -12.75 -3.31 0.87
N ILE A 37 -11.51 -2.85 0.63
CA ILE A 37 -10.40 -3.74 0.23
C ILE A 37 -10.12 -4.76 1.33
N LEU A 38 -10.04 -4.33 2.59
CA LEU A 38 -9.78 -5.21 3.73
C LEU A 38 -10.88 -6.27 3.87
N ALA A 39 -12.16 -5.88 3.79
CA ALA A 39 -13.27 -6.81 3.86
C ALA A 39 -13.24 -7.83 2.71
N PHE A 40 -12.93 -7.37 1.49
CA PHE A 40 -12.80 -8.24 0.33
C PHE A 40 -11.67 -9.27 0.51
N VAL A 41 -10.48 -8.85 0.97
CA VAL A 41 -9.36 -9.76 1.20
C VAL A 41 -9.65 -10.73 2.35
N ALA A 42 -10.21 -10.24 3.46
CA ALA A 42 -10.61 -11.09 4.59
C ALA A 42 -11.63 -12.15 4.19
N TYR A 43 -12.61 -11.80 3.35
CA TYR A 43 -13.56 -12.75 2.78
C TYR A 43 -12.84 -13.85 1.99
N ASN A 44 -11.95 -13.48 1.07
CA ASN A 44 -11.22 -14.46 0.26
C ASN A 44 -10.30 -15.35 1.11
N ILE A 45 -9.64 -14.82 2.14
CA ILE A 45 -8.83 -15.61 3.08
C ILE A 45 -9.71 -16.62 3.83
N HIS A 46 -10.93 -16.23 4.20
CA HIS A 46 -11.84 -17.10 4.94
C HIS A 46 -12.47 -18.19 4.08
N THR A 47 -12.78 -17.88 2.81
CA THR A 47 -13.52 -18.80 1.92
C THR A 47 -12.64 -19.67 1.06
N GLU A 48 -11.44 -19.24 0.71
CA GLU A 48 -10.52 -20.03 -0.12
C GLU A 48 -9.68 -20.98 0.74
N THR A 49 -9.63 -22.25 0.35
CA THR A 49 -8.80 -23.25 1.03
C THR A 49 -7.36 -23.16 0.51
N THR A 50 -6.40 -22.86 1.39
CA THR A 50 -4.97 -22.78 1.04
C THR A 50 -4.37 -24.17 0.89
N VAL A 51 -4.42 -24.73 -0.31
CA VAL A 51 -3.91 -26.09 -0.59
C VAL A 51 -3.08 -26.13 -1.87
N SER A 52 -3.01 -25.03 -2.64
CA SER A 52 -2.34 -25.03 -3.94
C SER A 52 -1.62 -23.71 -4.24
N PRO A 53 -0.43 -23.72 -4.86
CA PRO A 53 0.26 -22.48 -5.26
C PRO A 53 -0.59 -21.58 -6.17
N SER A 54 -1.48 -22.16 -6.98
CA SER A 54 -2.41 -21.45 -7.88
C SER A 54 -3.47 -20.63 -7.14
N THR A 55 -3.84 -21.01 -5.93
CA THR A 55 -4.80 -20.29 -5.08
C THR A 55 -4.08 -19.39 -4.07
N ASP A 56 -2.92 -19.84 -3.58
CA ASP A 56 -2.19 -19.18 -2.51
C ASP A 56 -1.45 -17.93 -3.00
N TRP A 57 -0.90 -17.94 -4.22
CA TRP A 57 -0.18 -16.79 -4.76
C TRP A 57 -1.06 -15.56 -5.00
N PRO A 58 -2.24 -15.68 -5.66
CA PRO A 58 -3.18 -14.56 -5.79
C PRO A 58 -3.61 -14.00 -4.42
N LEU A 59 -3.82 -14.88 -3.43
CA LEU A 59 -4.23 -14.49 -2.09
C LEU A 59 -3.11 -13.75 -1.35
N ALA A 60 -1.86 -14.21 -1.47
CA ALA A 60 -0.69 -13.53 -0.93
C ALA A 60 -0.52 -12.12 -1.55
N PHE A 61 -0.76 -12.00 -2.86
CA PHE A 61 -0.69 -10.71 -3.56
C PHE A 61 -1.75 -9.72 -3.07
N LEU A 62 -2.99 -10.17 -2.87
CA LEU A 62 -4.06 -9.36 -2.25
C LEU A 62 -3.75 -8.97 -0.81
N THR A 63 -3.16 -9.89 -0.05
CA THR A 63 -2.77 -9.62 1.33
C THR A 63 -1.66 -8.58 1.41
N ALA A 64 -0.67 -8.63 0.50
CA ALA A 64 0.37 -7.61 0.39
C ALA A 64 -0.22 -6.22 0.06
N LEU A 65 -1.28 -6.15 -0.75
CA LEU A 65 -1.99 -4.91 -1.02
C LEU A 65 -2.66 -4.33 0.24
N VAL A 66 -3.18 -5.17 1.15
CA VAL A 66 -3.76 -4.68 2.42
C VAL A 66 -2.69 -4.00 3.27
N PHE A 67 -1.50 -4.60 3.39
CA PHE A 67 -0.41 -3.97 4.14
C PHE A 67 0.03 -2.66 3.49
N ALA A 68 0.25 -2.66 2.17
CA ALA A 68 0.61 -1.45 1.42
C ALA A 68 -0.47 -0.35 1.51
N GLY A 69 -1.73 -0.75 1.35
CA GLY A 69 -2.88 0.13 1.42
C GLY A 69 -3.08 0.70 2.83
N SER A 70 -2.66 -0.01 3.89
CA SER A 70 -2.73 0.52 5.25
C SER A 70 -1.77 1.71 5.42
N ASP A 71 -0.55 1.61 4.88
CA ASP A 71 0.41 2.71 4.89
C ASP A 71 -0.15 3.90 4.11
N PHE A 72 -0.68 3.67 2.91
CA PHE A 72 -1.08 4.78 2.03
C PHE A 72 -2.44 5.39 2.39
N LEU A 73 -3.45 4.58 2.67
CA LEU A 73 -4.85 5.00 2.80
C LEU A 73 -5.30 5.17 4.26
N LEU A 74 -4.70 4.43 5.21
CA LEU A 74 -5.13 4.45 6.61
C LEU A 74 -4.25 5.35 7.48
N LEU A 75 -2.93 5.22 7.35
CA LEU A 75 -1.96 5.88 8.23
C LEU A 75 -1.59 7.30 7.76
N THR A 76 -1.69 7.59 6.47
CA THR A 76 -1.42 8.94 5.96
C THR A 76 -2.52 9.92 6.39
N LYS A 77 -2.20 10.85 7.30
CA LYS A 77 -3.15 11.89 7.75
C LYS A 77 -3.56 12.88 6.65
N SER A 78 -2.70 13.12 5.66
CA SER A 78 -3.00 13.95 4.48
C SER A 78 -2.10 13.54 3.32
N TYR A 79 -2.60 13.59 2.08
CA TYR A 79 -1.81 13.31 0.88
C TYR A 79 -0.54 14.18 0.78
N ALA A 80 -0.59 15.40 1.31
CA ALA A 80 0.57 16.28 1.45
C ALA A 80 1.75 15.68 2.25
N ASN A 81 1.51 14.68 3.11
CA ASN A 81 2.56 14.00 3.87
C ASN A 81 3.11 12.75 3.14
N LEU A 82 2.42 12.26 2.10
CA LEU A 82 2.87 11.12 1.32
C LEU A 82 3.69 11.62 0.14
N HIS A 83 5.00 11.40 0.18
CA HIS A 83 5.90 11.76 -0.90
C HIS A 83 6.94 10.66 -1.10
N LYS A 84 7.47 10.58 -2.31
CA LYS A 84 8.65 9.76 -2.55
C LYS A 84 9.86 10.44 -1.93
N LYS A 85 10.86 9.66 -1.55
CA LYS A 85 12.17 10.20 -1.19
C LYS A 85 12.67 11.17 -2.28
N ASP A 86 13.19 12.32 -1.87
CA ASP A 86 13.67 13.41 -2.73
C ASP A 86 12.60 14.13 -3.60
N GLN A 87 11.32 13.89 -3.34
CA GLN A 87 10.23 14.58 -4.05
C GLN A 87 10.05 16.02 -3.52
N VAL A 88 10.47 17.00 -4.31
CA VAL A 88 10.34 18.43 -3.99
C VAL A 88 8.95 18.99 -4.35
N VAL A 89 8.23 18.33 -5.25
CA VAL A 89 6.99 18.84 -5.84
C VAL A 89 5.76 18.32 -5.09
N ASN A 90 4.85 19.23 -4.74
CA ASN A 90 3.54 18.87 -4.19
C ASN A 90 2.69 18.14 -5.26
N ILE A 91 2.39 16.86 -5.02
CA ILE A 91 1.65 16.03 -5.97
C ILE A 91 0.17 16.40 -6.04
N GLU A 92 -0.40 17.02 -5.01
CA GLU A 92 -1.82 17.41 -4.99
C GLU A 92 -2.15 18.53 -5.99
N GLU A 93 -1.15 19.32 -6.37
CA GLU A 93 -1.26 20.43 -7.33
C GLU A 93 -1.04 19.95 -8.77
N GLN A 94 -0.58 18.72 -8.94
CA GLN A 94 -0.30 18.16 -10.26
C GLN A 94 -1.58 17.73 -10.98
N PRO A 95 -1.56 17.73 -12.33
CA PRO A 95 -2.69 17.26 -13.11
C PRO A 95 -3.03 15.79 -12.79
N PRO A 96 -4.29 15.37 -12.96
CA PRO A 96 -4.76 14.02 -12.59
C PRO A 96 -3.88 12.88 -13.13
N LEU A 97 -3.39 13.01 -14.37
CA LEU A 97 -2.53 11.99 -14.98
C LEU A 97 -1.19 11.85 -14.26
N ALA A 98 -0.60 12.96 -13.80
CA ALA A 98 0.63 12.94 -13.03
C ALA A 98 0.41 12.29 -11.65
N ARG A 99 -0.75 12.53 -11.03
CA ARG A 99 -1.16 11.88 -9.78
C ARG A 99 -1.37 10.38 -9.94
N ILE A 100 -2.00 9.95 -11.04
CA ILE A 100 -2.15 8.52 -11.37
C ILE A 100 -0.79 7.85 -11.60
N LYS A 101 0.09 8.48 -12.39
CA LYS A 101 1.46 7.99 -12.62
C LYS A 101 2.25 7.87 -11.33
N TRP A 102 2.13 8.88 -10.47
CA TRP A 102 2.71 8.87 -9.14
C TRP A 102 2.15 7.72 -8.30
N ALA A 103 0.83 7.57 -8.20
CA ALA A 103 0.20 6.49 -7.45
C ALA A 103 0.62 5.08 -7.95
N MET A 104 0.66 4.87 -9.27
CA MET A 104 1.13 3.61 -9.86
C MET A 104 2.57 3.28 -9.45
N SER A 105 3.42 4.30 -9.35
CA SER A 105 4.83 4.10 -9.00
C SER A 105 5.08 3.86 -7.49
N LEU A 106 4.08 4.04 -6.63
CA LEU A 106 4.17 3.73 -5.20
C LEU A 106 4.03 2.23 -4.93
N LEU A 107 3.15 1.54 -5.68
CA LEU A 107 2.86 0.12 -5.49
C LEU A 107 4.11 -0.79 -5.55
N PRO A 108 5.04 -0.66 -6.52
CA PRO A 108 6.26 -1.46 -6.55
C PRO A 108 7.38 -0.92 -5.63
N ASN A 109 7.29 0.34 -5.18
CA ASN A 109 8.37 1.03 -4.48
C ASN A 109 7.98 1.44 -3.05
N GLN A 110 7.37 0.52 -2.30
CA GLN A 110 6.92 0.76 -0.92
C GLN A 110 8.06 1.24 -0.01
N ARG A 111 9.29 0.80 -0.27
CA ARG A 111 10.51 1.19 0.48
C ARG A 111 11.07 2.58 0.15
N MET A 112 10.60 3.23 -0.92
CA MET A 112 11.06 4.57 -1.34
C MET A 112 10.08 5.69 -0.96
N ILE A 113 9.13 5.36 -0.11
CA ILE A 113 8.14 6.29 0.41
C ILE A 113 8.71 6.84 1.71
N GLY A 114 9.10 8.12 1.64
CA GLY A 114 9.54 8.86 2.80
C GLY A 114 8.32 9.27 3.60
N TRP A 115 8.39 9.13 4.92
CA TRP A 115 7.53 9.88 5.81
C TRP A 115 8.24 11.22 6.04
N THR A 116 7.54 12.35 5.95
CA THR A 116 8.15 13.69 6.17
C THR A 116 8.67 13.82 7.59
N VAL A 117 8.22 12.93 8.46
CA VAL A 117 8.78 12.66 9.77
C VAL A 117 9.47 11.30 9.69
N GLU A 118 10.65 11.25 9.10
CA GLU A 118 11.64 10.30 9.57
C GLU A 118 11.94 10.76 11.01
N PRO A 119 11.69 9.96 12.06
CA PRO A 119 11.99 10.40 13.41
C PRO A 119 13.47 10.77 13.45
N ASP A 120 13.77 12.05 13.69
CA ASP A 120 15.15 12.58 13.85
C ASP A 120 15.96 11.81 14.89
N GLN A 121 15.28 10.99 15.69
CA GLN A 121 15.85 10.02 16.58
C GLN A 121 15.31 8.63 16.22
N GLY A 122 16.02 7.94 15.32
CA GLY A 122 16.08 6.48 15.44
C GLY A 122 16.50 6.11 16.87
N PRO A 123 16.21 4.89 17.35
CA PRO A 123 16.68 4.48 18.68
C PRO A 123 18.16 4.80 18.78
N THR A 124 18.51 5.62 19.76
CA THR A 124 19.92 5.93 20.04
C THR A 124 20.53 4.61 20.47
N PHE A 125 21.14 3.89 19.52
CA PHE A 125 21.86 2.69 19.85
C PHE A 125 22.99 3.15 20.77
N PRO A 126 23.09 2.60 22.00
CA PRO A 126 24.24 2.90 22.84
C PRO A 126 25.47 2.58 22.00
N ALA A 127 26.45 3.51 21.98
CA ALA A 127 27.68 3.32 21.24
C ALA A 127 28.32 2.02 21.72
N THR A 128 28.12 0.93 20.98
CA THR A 128 28.82 -0.32 21.25
C THR A 128 30.25 -0.03 20.87
N SER A 129 31.09 0.24 21.86
CA SER A 129 32.53 0.14 21.70
C SER A 129 32.78 -1.28 21.22
N ARG A 130 33.07 -1.45 19.93
CA ARG A 130 33.65 -2.71 19.44
C ARG A 130 34.97 -2.87 20.20
N GLN A 131 34.96 -3.67 21.27
CA GLN A 131 36.20 -4.26 21.76
C GLN A 131 36.71 -5.14 20.61
N ARG A 132 37.80 -4.69 20.00
CA ARG A 132 38.60 -5.54 19.13
C ARG A 132 39.17 -6.65 20.03
N PHE A 133 38.74 -7.88 19.80
CA PHE A 133 39.48 -9.06 20.22
C PHE A 133 40.57 -9.33 19.18
#